data_AF-A0A375YXF9-F1
#
_entry.id   AF-A0A375YXF9-F1
#
_cell.length_a   1.000
_cell.length_b   1.000
_cell.length_c   1.000
_cell.angle_alpha   90.00
_cell.angle_beta   90.00
_cell.angle_gamma   90.00
#
_symmetry.space_group_name_H-M   'P 1'
#
loop_
_entity.id
_entity.type
_entity.pdbx_description
1 polymer ?
#
loop_
_entity_poly.entity_id
_entity_poly.type
_entity_poly.pdbx_seq_one_letter_code
_entity_poly.pdbx_strand_id
1 'polypeptide(L)'
;MLAAVYLWKRYPTQIEADLAFRGIEIADWHQNARDNRGRMLLSSRKLLALLENLPDTSATKMAMAGREGDWPEWVEIVAKIHEEIALDVAGRYGKKEAQTFLSPKARVAYYRELEQAQKFMEEGIDDLATQFGWT
;
A
#
# COMPACT_ATOMS: atom_id res chain seq x y z
N MET A 1 -2.12 -12.66 -19.44
CA MET A 1 -1.10 -11.70 -19.89
C MET A 1 -1.30 -10.30 -19.31
N LEU A 2 -2.53 -9.75 -19.31
CA LEU A 2 -2.83 -8.39 -18.81
C LEU A 2 -2.32 -8.11 -17.38
N ALA A 3 -2.51 -9.03 -16.43
CA ALA A 3 -2.09 -8.84 -15.04
C ALA A 3 -0.56 -8.67 -14.87
N ALA A 4 0.25 -9.45 -15.58
CA ALA A 4 1.71 -9.36 -15.51
C ALA A 4 2.22 -8.01 -16.06
N VAL A 5 1.62 -7.55 -17.17
CA VAL A 5 1.92 -6.24 -17.76
C VAL A 5 1.49 -5.10 -16.85
N TYR A 6 0.33 -5.22 -16.20
CA TYR A 6 -0.15 -4.25 -15.23
C TYR A 6 0.82 -4.10 -14.05
N LEU A 7 1.22 -5.22 -13.44
CA LEU A 7 2.16 -5.21 -12.31
C LEU A 7 3.52 -4.63 -12.73
N TRP A 8 4.03 -5.02 -13.90
CA TRP A 8 5.30 -4.50 -14.42
C TRP A 8 5.26 -2.98 -14.62
N LYS A 9 4.17 -2.44 -15.19
CA LYS A 9 4.02 -0.98 -15.37
C LYS A 9 3.97 -0.23 -14.04
N ARG A 10 3.46 -0.86 -12.99
CA ARG A 10 3.20 -0.21 -11.71
C ARG A 10 4.36 -0.30 -10.73
N TYR A 11 5.09 -1.42 -10.76
CA TYR A 11 6.18 -1.73 -9.83
C TYR A 11 7.46 -2.20 -10.56
N PRO A 12 7.93 -1.53 -11.63
CA PRO A 12 9.01 -2.05 -12.48
C PRO A 12 10.31 -2.25 -11.69
N THR A 13 10.73 -1.24 -10.92
CA THR A 13 11.97 -1.26 -10.15
C THR A 13 11.94 -2.30 -9.03
N GLN A 14 10.80 -2.47 -8.36
CA GLN A 14 10.67 -3.44 -7.27
C GLN A 14 10.69 -4.88 -7.80
N ILE A 15 9.98 -5.11 -8.90
CA ILE A 15 9.95 -6.43 -9.57
C ILE A 15 11.35 -6.77 -10.08
N GLU A 16 12.04 -5.82 -10.72
CA GLU A 16 13.40 -6.02 -11.23
C GLU A 16 14.38 -6.34 -10.09
N ALA A 17 14.33 -5.58 -9.00
CA ALA A 17 15.19 -5.84 -7.83
C ALA A 17 14.92 -7.22 -7.20
N ASP A 18 13.65 -7.58 -7.00
CA ASP A 18 13.27 -8.86 -6.39
C ASP A 18 13.64 -10.06 -7.29
N LEU A 19 13.52 -9.93 -8.61
CA LEU A 19 13.90 -10.97 -9.56
C LEU A 19 15.42 -11.08 -9.71
N ALA A 20 16.13 -9.95 -9.77
CA ALA A 20 17.59 -9.92 -9.86
C ALA A 20 18.25 -10.61 -8.66
N PHE A 21 17.74 -10.39 -7.45
CA PHE A 21 18.20 -11.08 -6.24
C PHE A 21 18.06 -12.61 -6.32
N ARG A 22 17.15 -13.11 -7.16
CA ARG A 22 16.88 -14.53 -7.39
C ARG A 22 17.57 -15.08 -8.63
N GLY A 23 18.41 -14.29 -9.29
CA GLY A 23 19.07 -14.66 -10.54
C GLY A 23 18.11 -14.84 -11.71
N ILE A 24 16.96 -14.14 -11.69
CA ILE A 24 15.96 -14.19 -12.74
C ILE A 24 16.01 -12.86 -13.51
N GLU A 25 16.28 -12.92 -14.80
CA GLU A 25 16.28 -11.74 -15.64
C GLU A 25 14.88 -11.44 -16.17
N ILE A 26 14.36 -10.25 -15.87
CA ILE A 26 13.07 -9.82 -16.41
C ILE A 26 13.12 -9.65 -17.94
N ALA A 27 14.29 -9.39 -18.51
CA ALA A 27 14.51 -9.31 -19.95
C ALA A 27 14.07 -10.59 -20.68
N ASP A 28 14.21 -11.77 -20.05
CA ASP A 28 13.75 -13.04 -20.61
C ASP A 28 12.24 -13.06 -20.86
N TRP A 29 11.47 -12.39 -20.01
CA TRP A 29 10.03 -12.25 -20.18
C TRP A 29 9.70 -11.27 -21.31
N HIS A 30 10.39 -10.13 -21.37
CA HIS A 30 10.18 -9.12 -22.41
C HIS A 30 10.50 -9.63 -23.82
N GLN A 31 11.57 -10.42 -23.96
CA GLN A 31 12.04 -10.92 -25.24
C GLN A 31 11.39 -12.26 -25.64
N ASN A 32 10.54 -12.82 -24.78
CA ASN A 32 10.03 -14.19 -24.90
C ASN A 32 11.19 -15.20 -25.10
N ALA A 33 12.28 -15.03 -24.35
CA ALA A 33 13.47 -15.85 -24.49
C ALA A 33 13.16 -17.33 -24.21
N ARG A 34 13.84 -18.22 -24.93
CA ARG A 34 13.61 -19.66 -24.89
C ARG A 34 14.89 -20.42 -24.60
N ASP A 35 14.75 -21.54 -23.90
CA ASP A 35 15.83 -22.50 -23.70
C ASP A 35 16.13 -23.29 -24.98
N ASN A 36 17.19 -24.10 -24.95
CA ASN A 36 17.61 -24.96 -26.05
C ASN A 36 16.56 -26.03 -26.44
N ARG A 37 15.49 -26.18 -25.66
CA ARG A 37 14.35 -27.08 -25.92
C ARG A 37 13.11 -26.32 -26.40
N GLY A 38 13.23 -25.02 -26.67
CA GLY A 38 12.15 -24.17 -27.15
C GLY A 38 11.15 -23.75 -26.07
N ARG A 39 11.42 -23.99 -24.78
CA ARG A 39 10.54 -23.59 -23.67
C ARG A 39 10.85 -22.17 -23.24
N MET A 40 9.84 -21.37 -22.92
CA MET A 40 10.05 -20.01 -22.42
C MET A 40 10.79 -20.03 -21.09
N LEU A 41 11.85 -19.22 -20.99
CA LEU A 41 12.63 -19.05 -19.75
C LEU A 41 11.76 -18.44 -18.63
N LEU A 42 11.00 -17.39 -18.99
CA LEU A 42 10.08 -16.70 -18.10
C LEU A 42 8.75 -16.41 -18.80
N SER A 43 7.72 -17.20 -18.49
CA SER A 43 6.36 -16.96 -18.96
C SER A 43 5.60 -16.03 -18.02
N SER A 44 4.56 -15.33 -18.50
CA SER A 44 3.71 -14.51 -17.63
C SER A 44 3.12 -15.28 -16.44
N ARG A 45 2.77 -16.56 -16.62
CA ARG A 45 2.28 -17.40 -15.52
C ARG A 45 3.37 -17.62 -14.48
N LYS A 46 4.58 -17.95 -14.92
CA LYS A 46 5.74 -18.17 -14.03
C LYS A 46 6.10 -16.87 -13.30
N LEU A 47 6.11 -15.73 -14.00
CA LEU A 47 6.32 -14.42 -13.39
C LEU A 47 5.29 -14.14 -12.29
N LEU A 48 4.00 -14.30 -12.58
CA LEU A 48 2.95 -14.08 -11.58
C LEU A 48 3.08 -15.00 -10.38
N ALA A 49 3.39 -16.28 -10.59
CA ALA A 49 3.62 -17.22 -9.50
C ALA A 49 4.83 -16.84 -8.63
N LEU A 50 5.91 -16.33 -9.25
CA LEU A 50 7.07 -15.84 -8.51
C LEU A 50 6.69 -14.62 -7.65
N LEU A 51 5.99 -13.64 -8.23
CA LEU A 51 5.55 -12.44 -7.53
C LEU A 51 4.58 -12.75 -6.38
N GLU A 52 3.69 -13.72 -6.58
CA GLU A 52 2.74 -14.18 -5.56
C GLU A 52 3.46 -14.81 -4.36
N ASN A 53 4.53 -15.58 -4.61
CA ASN A 53 5.29 -16.29 -3.58
C ASN A 53 6.56 -15.53 -3.11
N LEU A 54 6.65 -14.23 -3.39
CA LEU A 54 7.68 -13.39 -2.78
C LEU A 54 7.46 -13.32 -1.26
N PRO A 55 8.53 -13.30 -0.44
CA PRO A 55 8.43 -13.01 0.99
C PRO A 55 7.71 -11.68 1.22
N ASP A 56 6.95 -11.56 2.31
CA ASP A 56 6.20 -10.32 2.61
C ASP A 56 7.10 -9.09 2.75
N THR A 57 8.38 -9.30 3.10
CA THR A 57 9.39 -8.25 3.20
C THR A 57 10.02 -7.86 1.86
N SER A 58 9.62 -8.48 0.74
CA SER A 58 10.16 -8.15 -0.57
C SER A 58 9.78 -6.73 -0.99
N ALA A 59 10.59 -6.12 -1.87
CA ALA A 59 10.35 -4.76 -2.33
C ALA A 59 8.98 -4.64 -3.02
N THR A 60 8.60 -5.64 -3.80
CA THR A 60 7.33 -5.70 -4.51
C THR A 60 6.15 -5.84 -3.56
N LYS A 61 6.20 -6.78 -2.60
CA LYS A 61 5.13 -7.01 -1.62
C LYS A 61 4.91 -5.78 -0.75
N MET A 62 5.99 -5.18 -0.25
CA MET A 62 5.93 -3.95 0.55
C MET A 62 5.41 -2.76 -0.26
N ALA A 63 5.80 -2.62 -1.54
CA ALA A 63 5.28 -1.56 -2.39
C ALA A 63 3.79 -1.73 -2.72
N MET A 64 3.34 -2.95 -2.93
CA MET A 64 1.91 -3.27 -3.11
C MET A 64 1.11 -2.95 -1.84
N ALA A 65 1.60 -3.38 -0.68
CA ALA A 65 1.00 -3.06 0.62
C ALA A 65 0.99 -1.56 0.90
N GLY A 66 2.04 -0.82 0.52
CA GLY A 66 2.13 0.62 0.74
C GLY A 66 1.23 1.48 -0.15
N ARG A 67 0.92 1.04 -1.38
CA ARG A 67 0.12 1.81 -2.35
C ARG A 67 -1.35 1.46 -2.40
N GLU A 68 -1.68 0.17 -2.31
CA GLU A 68 -3.03 -0.34 -2.58
C GLU A 68 -3.51 -1.35 -1.54
N GLY A 69 -2.59 -2.04 -0.88
CA GLY A 69 -2.90 -3.10 0.07
C GLY A 69 -3.04 -2.62 1.51
N ASP A 70 -3.48 -3.56 2.35
CA ASP A 70 -3.27 -3.44 3.79
C ASP A 70 -1.83 -3.82 4.13
N TRP A 71 -1.42 -3.44 5.33
CA TRP A 71 -0.13 -3.84 5.86
C TRP A 71 -0.07 -5.37 6.00
N PRO A 72 1.13 -5.98 5.88
CA PRO A 72 1.32 -7.35 6.34
C PRO A 72 0.91 -7.48 7.80
N GLU A 73 0.37 -8.64 8.19
CA GLU A 73 -0.17 -8.90 9.53
C GLU A 73 0.82 -8.52 10.65
N TRP A 74 2.10 -8.87 10.49
CA TRP A 74 3.12 -8.57 11.48
C TRP A 74 3.33 -7.05 11.67
N VAL A 75 3.15 -6.24 10.62
CA VAL A 75 3.25 -4.78 10.71
C VAL A 75 2.05 -4.22 11.47
N GLU A 76 0.85 -4.77 11.25
CA GLU A 76 -0.35 -4.39 12.01
C GLU A 76 -0.22 -4.73 13.49
N ILE A 77 0.33 -5.90 13.81
CA ILE A 77 0.60 -6.31 15.20
C ILE A 77 1.57 -5.32 15.85
N VAL A 78 2.67 -4.97 15.17
CA VAL A 78 3.64 -4.00 15.68
C VAL A 78 3.01 -2.62 15.88
N ALA A 79 2.15 -2.18 14.96
CA ALA A 79 1.43 -0.91 15.08
C ALA A 79 0.52 -0.88 16.32
N LYS A 80 -0.24 -1.95 16.56
CA LYS A 80 -1.11 -2.09 17.74
C LYS A 80 -0.32 -2.13 19.04
N ILE A 81 0.78 -2.87 19.08
CA ILE A 81 1.67 -2.91 20.25
C ILE A 81 2.20 -1.51 20.57
N HIS A 82 2.59 -0.75 19.54
CA HIS A 82 3.06 0.62 19.76
C HIS A 82 1.96 1.53 20.29
N GLU A 83 0.73 1.41 19.78
CA GLU A 83 -0.43 2.15 20.27
C GLU A 83 -0.71 1.85 21.75
N GLU A 84 -0.70 0.57 22.14
CA GLU A 84 -0.87 0.17 23.55
C GLU A 84 0.23 0.75 24.45
N ILE A 85 1.50 0.68 24.03
CA ILE A 85 2.62 1.27 24.77
C ILE A 85 2.45 2.79 24.89
N ALA A 86 2.06 3.46 23.79
CA ALA A 86 1.85 4.90 23.79
C ALA A 86 0.71 5.30 24.73
N LEU A 87 -0.37 4.52 24.79
CA LEU A 87 -1.48 4.74 25.72
C LEU A 87 -1.07 4.54 27.19
N ASP A 88 -0.31 3.49 27.51
CA ASP A 88 0.20 3.27 28.88
C ASP A 88 1.12 4.43 29.31
N VAL A 89 2.03 4.87 28.45
CA VAL A 89 2.90 6.03 28.71
C VAL A 89 2.06 7.30 28.86
N ALA A 90 1.08 7.52 27.99
CA ALA A 90 0.20 8.68 28.07
C ALA A 90 -0.57 8.72 29.40
N GLY A 91 -1.12 7.58 29.83
CA GLY A 91 -1.80 7.43 31.11
C GLY A 91 -0.90 7.69 32.32
N ARG A 92 0.34 7.19 32.29
CA ARG A 92 1.32 7.39 33.38
C ARG A 92 1.79 8.84 33.52
N TYR A 93 1.95 9.54 32.41
CA TYR A 93 2.51 10.91 32.40
C TYR A 93 1.47 12.00 32.12
N GLY A 94 0.18 11.67 32.11
CA GLY A 94 -0.91 12.63 31.94
C GLY A 94 -0.99 13.26 30.54
N LYS A 95 -0.39 12.65 29.52
CA LYS A 95 -0.60 13.07 28.12
C LYS A 95 -1.96 12.56 27.65
N LYS A 96 -2.70 13.37 26.88
CA LYS A 96 -4.07 13.04 26.45
C LYS A 96 -4.13 12.24 25.15
N GLU A 97 -3.07 12.20 24.35
CA GLU A 97 -3.11 11.64 23.00
C GLU A 97 -1.94 10.68 22.78
N ALA A 98 -2.28 9.46 22.37
CA ALA A 98 -1.34 8.45 21.92
C ALA A 98 -1.17 8.55 20.40
N GLN A 99 0.03 8.28 19.92
CA GLN A 99 0.29 8.26 18.48
C GLN A 99 -0.27 6.96 17.89
N THR A 100 -1.34 7.06 17.11
CA THR A 100 -1.92 5.93 16.37
C THR A 100 -1.32 5.86 14.96
N PHE A 101 -0.91 4.66 14.56
CA PHE A 101 -0.42 4.39 13.21
C PHE A 101 -1.53 3.82 12.33
N LEU A 102 -1.86 4.53 11.24
CA LEU A 102 -2.86 4.09 10.28
C LEU A 102 -2.23 3.35 9.10
N SER A 103 -2.81 2.19 8.75
CA SER A 103 -2.50 1.48 7.51
C SER A 103 -2.76 2.39 6.30
N PRO A 104 -2.15 2.13 5.13
CA PRO A 104 -2.32 2.98 3.94
C PRO A 104 -3.79 3.09 3.53
N LYS A 105 -4.52 1.97 3.58
CA LYS A 105 -5.96 1.93 3.31
C LYS A 105 -6.77 2.70 4.34
N ALA A 106 -6.47 2.52 5.63
CA ALA A 106 -7.12 3.28 6.71
C ALA A 106 -6.85 4.79 6.60
N ARG A 107 -5.65 5.16 6.17
CA ARG A 107 -5.26 6.55 5.94
C ARG A 107 -6.05 7.19 4.79
N VAL A 108 -6.24 6.47 3.68
CA VAL A 108 -7.08 6.93 2.57
C VAL A 108 -8.53 7.11 3.01
N ALA A 109 -9.08 6.17 3.77
CA ALA A 109 -10.44 6.27 4.32
C ALA A 109 -10.58 7.49 5.24
N TYR A 110 -9.64 7.67 6.17
CA TYR A 110 -9.60 8.79 7.10
C TYR A 110 -9.58 10.15 6.38
N TYR A 111 -8.74 10.32 5.36
CA TYR A 111 -8.71 11.57 4.61
C TYR A 111 -10.00 11.83 3.82
N ARG A 112 -10.62 10.77 3.28
CA ARG A 112 -11.92 10.90 2.61
C ARG A 112 -13.02 11.34 3.58
N GLU A 113 -13.04 10.79 4.79
CA GLU A 113 -13.99 11.20 5.83
C GLU A 113 -13.76 12.66 6.26
N LEU A 114 -12.50 13.07 6.42
CA LEU A 114 -12.15 14.46 6.71
C LEU A 114 -12.63 15.42 5.62
N GLU A 115 -12.40 15.08 4.34
CA GLU A 115 -12.87 15.89 3.21
C GLU A 115 -14.41 16.01 3.19
N GLN A 116 -15.12 14.92 3.48
CA GLN A 116 -16.59 14.93 3.55
C GLN A 116 -17.09 15.78 4.72
N ALA A 117 -16.46 15.67 5.89
CA ALA A 117 -16.81 16.47 7.07
C ALA A 117 -16.54 17.96 6.83
N GLN A 118 -15.43 18.30 6.16
CA GLN A 118 -15.12 19.68 5.78
C GLN A 118 -16.17 20.26 4.84
N LYS A 119 -16.55 19.53 3.78
CA LYS A 119 -17.61 19.96 2.86
C LYS A 119 -18.94 20.15 3.57
N PHE A 120 -19.32 19.22 4.44
CA PHE A 120 -20.54 19.34 5.22
C PHE A 120 -20.53 20.58 6.14
N MET A 121 -19.39 20.89 6.76
CA MET A 121 -19.25 22.12 7.55
C MET A 121 -19.31 23.38 6.68
N GLU A 122 -18.65 23.40 5.53
CA GLU A 122 -18.69 24.54 4.59
C GLU A 122 -20.12 24.80 4.10
N GLU A 123 -20.83 23.76 3.66
CA GLU A 123 -22.24 23.85 3.25
C GLU A 123 -23.12 24.37 4.41
N GLY A 124 -22.92 23.87 5.63
CA GLY A 124 -23.66 24.34 6.81
C GLY A 124 -23.35 25.80 7.18
N ILE A 125 -22.11 26.25 6.99
CA ILE A 125 -21.71 27.65 7.21
C ILE A 125 -22.36 28.55 6.15
N ASP A 126 -22.37 28.13 4.89
CA ASP A 126 -23.00 28.89 3.79
C ASP A 126 -24.53 28.99 3.96
N ASP A 127 -25.17 27.90 4.39
CA ASP A 127 -26.60 27.89 4.72
C ASP A 127 -26.93 28.84 5.89
N LEU A 128 -26.11 28.82 6.96
CA LEU A 128 -26.25 29.75 8.08
C LEU A 128 -26.01 31.20 7.65
N ALA A 129 -24.96 31.46 6.85
CA ALA A 129 -24.66 32.79 6.34
C ALA A 129 -25.81 33.34 5.49
N THR A 130 -26.44 32.49 4.68
CA THR A 130 -27.65 32.83 3.90
C THR A 130 -28.82 33.15 4.82
N GLN A 131 -29.04 32.34 5.87
CA GLN A 131 -30.14 32.53 6.83
C GLN A 131 -30.02 33.82 7.64
N PHE A 132 -28.80 34.21 8.02
CA PHE A 132 -28.53 35.45 8.76
C PHE A 132 -28.31 36.68 7.85
N GLY A 133 -28.36 36.51 6.53
CA GLY A 133 -28.18 37.60 5.55
C GLY A 133 -26.76 38.17 5.54
N TRP A 134 -25.76 37.33 5.81
CA TRP A 134 -24.33 37.69 5.83
C TRP A 134 -23.65 37.61 4.46
N THR A 135 -24.44 37.42 3.39
CA THR A 135 -24.02 37.43 1.98
C THR A 135 -24.03 38.82 1.38
#